data_AF-A0A6A5HAJ8-F1
#
_entry.id   AF-A0A6A5HAJ8-F1
#
_cell.length_a   1.000
_cell.length_b   1.000
_cell.length_c   1.000
_cell.angle_alpha   90.00
_cell.angle_beta   90.00
_cell.angle_gamma   90.00
#
_symmetry.space_group_name_H-M   'P 1'
#
loop_
_entity.id
_entity.type
_entity.pdbx_description
1 polymer ?
#
loop_
_entity_poly.entity_id
_entity_poly.type
_entity_poly.pdbx_seq_one_letter_code
_entity_poly.pdbx_strand_id
1 'polypeptide(L)'
;MSFFFKPTITFDENPKKTYLPGDRVSGIVTVDNAKPLKARSVIINWSGTTKTWGIKLLHPSCCKTLFKKSEMVWCAKDGENELPAGKHEYPFCFVLPMECPPTFKGTNGENKYKVEVEIDRPWNIKNRVVERFIVNRDMEFVFANDFPWIYRCRFNSGIIFQSGPVIVKCHMAKQVFKPGDPVNLIFDITNNSGSRVKTLFAQLGKRTHYHSRSQPSACSFTRDSCPLSVDHQILKKTYYGKPIQLPIDLAPHSEGTYNISFNLPVRATQPSFESGLMSFGYFFGIGIRVANTLSETVTFRVSIGDLDEERLAERNKEHEALGLEFPEAPPAYSP
;
A
#
# COMPACT_ATOMS: atom_id res chain seq x y z
N MET A 1 41.38 22.74 -0.66
CA MET A 1 40.36 21.69 -0.45
C MET A 1 39.03 22.36 -0.11
N SER A 2 38.07 22.36 -1.03
CA SER A 2 36.72 22.88 -0.74
C SER A 2 35.98 21.86 0.13
N PHE A 3 35.97 22.07 1.44
CA PHE A 3 35.07 21.33 2.33
C PHE A 3 33.63 21.65 1.90
N PHE A 4 32.96 20.66 1.31
CA PHE A 4 31.55 20.75 0.96
C PHE A 4 30.75 20.83 2.26
N PHE A 5 30.37 22.04 2.64
CA PHE A 5 29.43 22.29 3.72
C PHE A 5 28.05 21.73 3.37
N LYS A 6 27.50 20.88 4.24
CA LYS A 6 26.20 20.24 4.04
C LYS A 6 25.40 20.30 5.34
N PRO A 7 24.22 20.95 5.37
CA PRO A 7 23.36 20.92 6.54
C PRO A 7 22.86 19.49 6.81
N THR A 8 22.48 19.20 8.06
CA THR A 8 21.99 17.89 8.48
C THR A 8 20.55 18.00 8.94
N ILE A 9 19.73 16.98 8.66
CA ILE A 9 18.33 16.89 9.12
C ILE A 9 18.24 15.67 10.04
N THR A 10 17.83 15.87 11.29
CA THR A 10 17.64 14.83 12.30
C THR A 10 16.17 14.83 12.74
N PHE A 11 15.54 13.67 12.89
CA PHE A 11 14.16 13.55 13.39
C PHE A 11 14.18 13.19 14.87
N ASP A 12 13.28 13.75 15.66
CA ASP A 12 13.41 13.76 17.14
C ASP A 12 13.05 12.42 17.81
N GLU A 13 12.15 11.62 17.24
CA GLU A 13 11.52 10.50 17.97
C GLU A 13 11.24 9.25 17.12
N ASN A 14 12.10 8.92 16.15
CA ASN A 14 11.87 7.71 15.33
C ASN A 14 13.13 7.20 14.62
N PRO A 15 13.87 6.22 15.19
CA PRO A 15 15.05 5.67 14.54
C PRO A 15 14.72 4.99 13.20
N LYS A 16 13.49 4.48 13.05
CA LYS A 16 12.99 3.88 11.80
C LYS A 16 12.38 4.89 10.83
N LYS A 17 12.26 6.17 11.21
CA LYS A 17 11.63 7.26 10.43
C LYS A 17 10.27 6.85 9.83
N THR A 18 9.43 6.15 10.60
CA THR A 18 8.15 5.57 10.13
C THR A 18 6.94 6.15 10.86
N TYR A 19 6.06 6.81 10.13
CA TYR A 19 4.91 7.57 10.65
C TYR A 19 3.59 7.06 10.07
N LEU A 20 2.48 7.31 10.74
CA LEU A 20 1.12 7.07 10.25
C LEU A 20 0.47 8.39 9.79
N PRO A 21 -0.58 8.35 8.95
CA PRO A 21 -1.40 9.53 8.68
C PRO A 21 -1.94 10.10 10.00
N GLY A 22 -1.85 11.41 10.19
CA GLY A 22 -2.18 12.08 11.47
C GLY A 22 -1.00 12.22 12.43
N ASP A 23 0.09 11.47 12.26
CA ASP A 23 1.26 11.60 13.15
C ASP A 23 1.91 12.97 13.03
N ARG A 24 2.47 13.43 14.15
CA ARG A 24 3.36 14.58 14.21
C ARG A 24 4.78 14.17 13.78
N VAL A 25 5.31 14.84 12.77
CA VAL A 25 6.69 14.71 12.31
C VAL A 25 7.47 15.93 12.78
N SER A 26 8.46 15.71 13.65
CA SER A 26 9.37 16.75 14.13
C SER A 26 10.84 16.38 13.99
N GLY A 27 11.68 17.40 14.02
CA GLY A 27 13.12 17.25 13.93
C GLY A 27 13.85 18.58 14.00
N ILE A 28 15.17 18.52 13.82
CA ILE A 28 16.06 19.67 13.83
C ILE A 28 16.90 19.66 12.55
N VAL A 29 16.98 20.83 11.92
CA VAL A 29 17.96 21.11 10.88
C VAL A 29 19.18 21.78 11.52
N THR A 30 20.35 21.15 11.40
CA THR A 30 21.61 21.69 11.93
C THR A 30 22.48 22.21 10.79
N VAL A 31 22.94 23.44 10.96
CA VAL A 31 23.77 24.19 10.03
C VAL A 31 25.03 24.60 10.81
N ASP A 32 26.13 23.86 10.62
CA ASP A 32 27.38 24.08 11.37
C ASP A 32 28.50 24.54 10.45
N ASN A 33 28.82 25.83 10.51
CA ASN A 33 29.82 26.47 9.66
C ASN A 33 30.97 27.09 10.49
N ALA A 34 32.20 26.63 10.21
CA ALA A 34 33.41 27.15 10.87
C ALA A 34 33.73 28.62 10.52
N LYS A 35 33.19 29.15 9.42
CA LYS A 35 33.37 30.54 8.96
C LYS A 35 32.01 31.11 8.53
N PRO A 36 31.82 32.45 8.54
CA PRO A 36 30.61 33.06 8.02
C PRO A 36 30.27 32.53 6.62
N LEU A 37 29.01 32.20 6.42
CA LEU A 37 28.52 31.56 5.22
C LEU A 37 27.67 32.52 4.42
N LYS A 38 28.07 32.82 3.19
CA LYS A 38 27.24 33.62 2.28
C LYS A 38 25.91 32.91 2.00
N ALA A 39 24.82 33.46 2.52
CA ALA A 39 23.46 32.94 2.43
C ALA A 39 22.46 34.10 2.57
N ARG A 40 21.39 34.07 1.77
CA ARG A 40 20.27 35.02 1.85
C ARG A 40 19.17 34.51 2.78
N SER A 41 18.91 33.21 2.73
CA SER A 41 17.92 32.57 3.58
C SER A 41 18.20 31.08 3.79
N VAL A 42 17.66 30.55 4.88
CA VAL A 42 17.52 29.11 5.14
C VAL A 42 16.02 28.80 5.13
N ILE A 43 15.62 27.87 4.26
CA ILE A 43 14.22 27.49 4.07
C ILE A 43 14.09 25.99 4.29
N ILE A 44 13.21 25.58 5.19
CA ILE A 44 12.83 24.18 5.39
C ILE A 44 11.55 23.93 4.61
N ASN A 45 11.53 22.88 3.81
CA ASN A 45 10.40 22.45 3.01
C ASN A 45 10.03 21.03 3.41
N TRP A 46 8.76 20.72 3.57
CA TRP A 46 8.30 19.34 3.69
C TRP A 46 7.16 19.08 2.72
N SER A 47 7.15 17.88 2.16
CA SER A 47 6.18 17.52 1.14
C SER A 47 5.93 16.02 1.07
N GLY A 48 4.70 15.68 0.71
CA GLY A 48 4.26 14.35 0.32
C GLY A 48 3.78 14.39 -1.12
N THR A 49 4.24 13.47 -1.95
CA THR A 49 3.88 13.40 -3.38
C THR A 49 3.57 11.98 -3.81
N THR A 50 2.54 11.83 -4.62
CA THR A 50 2.18 10.59 -5.32
C THR A 50 2.40 10.80 -6.80
N LYS A 51 3.21 9.96 -7.44
CA LYS A 51 3.62 10.11 -8.83
C LYS A 51 3.42 8.81 -9.61
N THR A 52 2.92 8.89 -10.84
CA THR A 52 2.88 7.78 -11.81
C THR A 52 3.62 8.13 -13.09
N TRP A 53 4.16 7.13 -13.78
CA TRP A 53 4.90 7.32 -15.03
C TRP A 53 4.73 6.14 -15.98
N GLY A 54 4.92 6.40 -17.28
CA GLY A 54 4.89 5.37 -18.32
C GLY A 54 3.53 4.70 -18.49
N ILE A 55 2.44 5.42 -18.22
CA ILE A 55 1.06 4.92 -18.41
C ILE A 55 0.63 5.08 -19.88
N LYS A 56 0.82 6.30 -20.41
CA LYS A 56 0.68 6.60 -21.84
C LYS A 56 2.06 6.89 -22.41
N LEU A 57 2.37 6.29 -23.56
CA LEU A 57 3.68 6.42 -24.22
C LEU A 57 4.07 7.89 -24.47
N LEU A 58 3.08 8.71 -24.86
CA LEU A 58 3.28 10.11 -25.25
C LEU A 58 2.89 11.13 -24.17
N HIS A 59 2.45 10.70 -22.98
CA HIS A 59 2.10 11.63 -21.91
C HIS A 59 3.17 11.67 -20.81
N PRO A 60 3.42 12.86 -20.24
CA PRO A 60 4.31 13.00 -19.10
C PRO A 60 3.77 12.27 -17.87
N SER A 61 4.68 12.03 -16.90
CA SER A 61 4.31 11.51 -15.57
C SER A 61 3.25 12.39 -14.89
N CYS A 62 2.27 11.79 -14.23
CA CYS A 62 1.35 12.53 -13.37
C CYS A 62 1.92 12.62 -11.97
N CYS A 63 1.94 13.81 -11.37
CA CYS A 63 2.40 14.04 -10.02
C CYS A 63 1.32 14.82 -9.25
N LYS A 64 0.83 14.23 -8.16
CA LYS A 64 -0.08 14.88 -7.22
C LYS A 64 0.68 15.20 -5.94
N THR A 65 0.68 16.47 -5.56
CA THR A 65 1.15 16.91 -4.25
C THR A 65 0.05 16.66 -3.23
N LEU A 66 0.33 15.84 -2.22
CA LEU A 66 -0.57 15.57 -1.11
C LEU A 66 -0.54 16.74 -0.11
N PHE A 67 0.67 17.19 0.21
CA PHE A 67 0.92 18.39 0.97
C PHE A 67 2.28 18.96 0.58
N LYS A 68 2.42 20.27 0.72
CA LYS A 68 3.69 20.98 0.61
C LYS A 68 3.63 22.24 1.44
N LYS A 69 4.58 22.40 2.35
CA LYS A 69 4.75 23.61 3.15
C LYS A 69 6.23 23.98 3.18
N SER A 70 6.48 25.28 3.27
CA SER A 70 7.80 25.89 3.30
C SER A 70 7.84 26.90 4.43
N GLU A 71 8.92 26.88 5.19
CA GLU A 71 9.15 27.80 6.30
C GLU A 71 10.55 28.39 6.18
N MET A 72 10.62 29.72 6.15
CA MET A 72 11.90 30.45 6.16
C MET A 72 12.32 30.62 7.61
N VAL A 73 13.30 29.82 8.04
CA VAL A 73 13.75 29.78 9.43
C VAL A 73 14.88 30.76 9.72
N TRP A 74 15.49 31.30 8.67
CA TRP A 74 16.47 32.38 8.77
C TRP A 74 16.50 33.19 7.49
N CYS A 75 16.69 34.50 7.62
CA CYS A 75 17.00 35.42 6.54
C CYS A 75 18.09 36.40 6.98
N ALA A 76 18.92 36.84 6.03
CA ALA A 76 19.87 37.89 6.30
C ALA A 76 19.12 39.21 6.61
N LYS A 77 19.47 39.85 7.72
CA LYS A 77 18.85 41.12 8.15
C LYS A 77 19.44 42.32 7.43
N ASP A 78 20.75 42.25 7.19
CA ASP A 78 21.55 43.30 6.59
C ASP A 78 22.03 42.79 5.23
N GLY A 79 22.10 43.66 4.22
CA GLY A 79 22.38 43.32 2.82
C GLY A 79 23.69 42.55 2.56
N GLU A 80 24.49 42.33 3.60
CA GLU A 80 25.70 41.50 3.64
C GLU A 80 25.44 40.04 3.23
N ASN A 81 24.23 39.51 3.45
CA ASN A 81 23.87 38.12 3.10
C ASN A 81 24.83 37.08 3.71
N GLU A 82 25.11 37.19 5.01
CA GLU A 82 25.99 36.27 5.73
C GLU A 82 25.29 35.62 6.93
N LEU A 83 25.30 34.28 6.96
CA LEU A 83 24.98 33.49 8.15
C LEU A 83 26.24 33.42 9.02
N PRO A 84 26.21 33.85 10.29
CA PRO A 84 27.37 33.87 11.17
C PRO A 84 28.06 32.51 11.32
N ALA A 85 29.35 32.49 11.64
CA ALA A 85 30.04 31.26 12.03
C ALA A 85 29.40 30.66 13.30
N GLY A 86 29.38 29.32 13.38
CA GLY A 86 28.87 28.58 14.50
C GLY A 86 27.84 27.52 14.12
N LYS A 87 27.23 26.93 15.15
CA LYS A 87 26.17 25.93 15.04
C LYS A 87 24.81 26.61 15.14
N HIS A 88 24.02 26.51 14.08
CA HIS A 88 22.64 26.99 14.03
C HIS A 88 21.68 25.81 13.96
N GLU A 89 20.65 25.83 14.80
CA GLU A 89 19.65 24.76 14.89
C GLU A 89 18.27 25.34 14.62
N TYR A 90 17.58 24.74 13.65
CA TYR A 90 16.25 25.16 13.24
C TYR A 90 15.28 23.98 13.41
N PRO A 91 14.48 23.95 14.48
CA PRO A 91 13.49 22.91 14.67
C PRO A 91 12.38 23.02 13.62
N PHE A 92 11.83 21.89 13.22
CA PHE A 92 10.64 21.82 12.37
C PHE A 92 9.63 20.86 12.97
N CYS A 93 8.36 21.12 12.70
CA CYS A 93 7.26 20.28 13.17
C CYS A 93 6.04 20.45 12.27
N PHE A 94 5.43 19.34 11.84
CA PHE A 94 4.17 19.34 11.11
C PHE A 94 3.38 18.06 11.36
N VAL A 95 2.07 18.10 11.07
CA VAL A 95 1.18 16.94 11.17
C VAL A 95 0.92 16.40 9.76
N LEU A 96 0.95 15.08 9.59
CA LEU A 96 0.64 14.43 8.33
C LEU A 96 -0.87 14.45 8.04
N PRO A 97 -1.31 14.81 6.82
CA PRO A 97 -2.71 14.66 6.41
C PRO A 97 -3.20 13.20 6.53
N MET A 98 -4.46 13.02 6.89
CA MET A 98 -5.08 11.70 7.10
C MET A 98 -5.19 10.87 5.82
N GLU A 99 -5.19 11.52 4.65
CA GLU A 99 -5.34 10.89 3.34
C GLU A 99 -4.00 10.42 2.75
N CYS A 100 -2.89 10.54 3.48
CA CYS A 100 -1.58 10.13 3.01
C CYS A 100 -1.54 8.59 2.80
N PRO A 101 -1.35 8.11 1.56
CA PRO A 101 -1.11 6.67 1.34
C PRO A 101 0.26 6.26 1.90
N PRO A 102 0.48 4.96 2.16
CA PRO A 102 1.80 4.44 2.51
C PRO A 102 2.87 4.86 1.51
N THR A 103 4.10 5.07 2.00
CA THR A 103 5.29 5.10 1.16
C THR A 103 5.33 3.84 0.31
N PHE A 104 5.48 4.03 -0.98
CA PHE A 104 5.35 2.96 -1.96
C PHE A 104 6.30 3.20 -3.12
N LYS A 105 6.93 2.13 -3.62
CA LYS A 105 7.72 2.17 -4.85
C LYS A 105 7.35 0.98 -5.73
N GLY A 106 6.60 1.27 -6.79
CA GLY A 106 6.19 0.32 -7.80
C GLY A 106 6.92 0.53 -9.13
N THR A 107 6.55 -0.25 -10.15
CA THR A 107 7.16 -0.16 -11.49
C THR A 107 6.79 1.13 -12.23
N ASN A 108 5.58 1.65 -11.99
CA ASN A 108 4.99 2.78 -12.72
C ASN A 108 4.47 3.88 -11.78
N GLY A 109 4.86 3.84 -10.50
CA GLY A 109 4.43 4.86 -9.56
C GLY A 109 5.13 4.77 -8.21
N GLU A 110 5.14 5.89 -7.48
CA GLU A 110 5.67 6.00 -6.13
C GLU A 110 4.85 6.96 -5.27
N ASN A 111 4.79 6.67 -3.97
CA ASN A 111 4.40 7.61 -2.92
C ASN A 111 5.66 7.94 -2.12
N LYS A 112 5.99 9.22 -2.00
CA LYS A 112 7.23 9.67 -1.37
C LYS A 112 6.98 10.87 -0.48
N TYR A 113 7.63 10.82 0.69
CA TYR A 113 7.59 11.88 1.69
C TYR A 113 9.01 12.33 2.04
N LYS A 114 9.19 13.64 2.24
CA LYS A 114 10.51 14.22 2.51
C LYS A 114 10.45 15.51 3.29
N VAL A 115 11.53 15.79 4.00
CA VAL A 115 11.96 17.11 4.47
C VAL A 115 13.18 17.53 3.65
N GLU A 116 13.22 18.79 3.24
CA GLU A 116 14.24 19.38 2.39
C GLU A 116 14.65 20.74 2.97
N VAL A 117 15.91 20.89 3.35
CA VAL A 117 16.48 22.19 3.68
C VAL A 117 17.16 22.77 2.43
N GLU A 118 16.84 24.03 2.15
CA GLU A 118 17.46 24.83 1.11
C GLU A 118 18.17 26.03 1.75
N ILE A 119 19.46 26.16 1.48
CA ILE A 119 20.24 27.36 1.81
C ILE A 119 20.43 28.13 0.52
N ASP A 120 19.73 29.26 0.40
CA ASP A 120 19.80 30.14 -0.76
C ASP A 120 21.06 30.99 -0.69
N ARG A 121 21.92 30.90 -1.71
CA ARG A 121 23.21 31.58 -1.76
C ARG A 121 23.30 32.51 -2.96
N PRO A 122 23.90 33.70 -2.82
CA PRO A 122 24.19 34.56 -3.96
C PRO A 122 25.11 33.83 -4.96
N TRP A 123 24.73 33.84 -6.25
CA TRP A 123 25.59 33.40 -7.37
C TRP A 123 26.10 31.95 -7.29
N ASN A 124 25.47 31.09 -6.48
CA ASN A 124 25.86 29.69 -6.30
C ASN A 124 24.63 28.78 -6.41
N ILE A 125 24.86 27.50 -6.72
CA ILE A 125 23.80 26.50 -6.75
C ILE A 125 23.20 26.40 -5.34
N LYS A 126 21.87 26.38 -5.26
CA LYS A 126 21.12 26.20 -4.01
C LYS A 126 21.63 24.94 -3.31
N ASN A 127 22.15 25.10 -2.10
CA ASN A 127 22.59 23.97 -1.30
C ASN A 127 21.36 23.31 -0.70
N ARG A 128 20.98 22.16 -1.26
CA ARG A 128 19.79 21.41 -0.89
C ARG A 128 20.16 20.08 -0.28
N VAL A 129 19.59 19.80 0.89
CA VAL A 129 19.67 18.48 1.55
C VAL A 129 18.27 17.96 1.75
N VAL A 130 18.07 16.69 1.38
CA VAL A 130 16.77 16.03 1.42
C VAL A 130 16.89 14.79 2.27
N GLU A 131 16.05 14.69 3.29
CA GLU A 131 15.84 13.46 4.06
C GLU A 131 14.44 12.91 3.79
N ARG A 132 14.36 11.60 3.55
CA ARG A 132 13.09 10.89 3.33
C ARG A 132 12.65 10.23 4.63
N PHE A 133 11.33 10.13 4.79
CA PHE A 133 10.71 9.32 5.83
C PHE A 133 9.65 8.39 5.23
N ILE A 134 9.26 7.39 6.01
CA ILE A 134 8.27 6.38 5.65
C ILE A 134 6.94 6.79 6.25
N VAL A 135 5.89 6.81 5.44
CA VAL A 135 4.51 6.78 5.92
C VAL A 135 4.03 5.35 5.78
N ASN A 136 3.51 4.77 6.85
CA ASN A 136 2.88 3.46 6.88
C ASN A 136 1.36 3.65 6.91
N ARG A 137 0.59 2.57 6.81
CA ARG A 137 -0.85 2.60 7.09
C ARG A 137 -1.17 1.37 7.92
N ASP A 138 -1.88 1.59 9.02
CA ASP A 138 -2.40 0.48 9.80
C ASP A 138 -3.28 -0.38 8.89
N MET A 139 -3.23 -1.68 9.12
CA MET A 139 -4.18 -2.55 8.47
C MET A 139 -5.56 -2.08 8.90
N GLU A 140 -6.36 -1.58 7.95
CA GLU A 140 -7.78 -1.39 8.18
C GLU A 140 -8.33 -2.75 8.59
N PHE A 141 -8.56 -2.88 9.89
CA PHE A 141 -9.24 -4.00 10.45
C PHE A 141 -10.66 -3.95 9.97
N VAL A 142 -10.93 -4.73 8.94
CA VAL A 142 -12.26 -5.27 8.75
C VAL A 142 -12.43 -6.37 9.81
N PHE A 143 -12.70 -5.97 11.05
CA PHE A 143 -13.34 -6.80 12.07
C PHE A 143 -14.77 -6.25 12.24
N ALA A 144 -15.85 -6.98 12.48
CA ALA A 144 -16.13 -8.38 12.77
C ALA A 144 -17.51 -8.67 12.14
N ASN A 145 -17.75 -9.81 11.46
CA ASN A 145 -18.61 -10.86 12.03
C ASN A 145 -18.60 -12.18 11.22
N ASP A 146 -17.82 -12.31 10.15
CA ASP A 146 -17.91 -13.46 9.23
C ASP A 146 -16.67 -14.36 9.28
N PHE A 147 -16.22 -14.75 10.47
CA PHE A 147 -15.23 -15.83 10.62
C PHE A 147 -15.90 -17.11 11.12
N PRO A 148 -15.73 -18.24 10.41
CA PRO A 148 -14.82 -18.46 9.28
C PRO A 148 -15.28 -17.77 7.99
N TRP A 149 -14.35 -17.12 7.28
CA TRP A 149 -14.66 -16.45 6.02
C TRP A 149 -14.75 -17.48 4.90
N ILE A 150 -15.84 -17.43 4.12
CA ILE A 150 -16.13 -18.41 3.07
C ILE A 150 -16.18 -17.70 1.71
N TYR A 151 -15.28 -18.09 0.81
CA TYR A 151 -15.33 -17.70 -0.60
C TYR A 151 -15.97 -18.80 -1.43
N ARG A 152 -17.18 -18.55 -1.93
CA ARG A 152 -17.85 -19.45 -2.86
C ARG A 152 -17.57 -19.03 -4.30
N CYS A 153 -17.08 -19.96 -5.10
CA CYS A 153 -16.85 -19.77 -6.52
C CYS A 153 -17.35 -20.96 -7.34
N ARG A 154 -17.58 -20.72 -8.62
CA ARG A 154 -18.03 -21.70 -9.61
C ARG A 154 -17.01 -21.76 -10.73
N PHE A 155 -16.56 -22.95 -11.04
CA PHE A 155 -15.68 -23.25 -12.16
C PHE A 155 -16.45 -23.99 -13.25
N ASN A 156 -16.07 -23.77 -14.50
CA ASN A 156 -16.61 -24.53 -15.63
C ASN A 156 -15.82 -25.84 -15.76
N SER A 157 -16.51 -26.90 -16.21
CA SER A 157 -15.89 -28.22 -16.40
C SER A 157 -15.26 -28.42 -17.78
N GLY A 158 -15.23 -27.38 -18.62
CA GLY A 158 -14.75 -27.43 -19.99
C GLY A 158 -14.88 -26.08 -20.70
N ILE A 159 -14.09 -25.92 -21.77
CA ILE A 159 -14.00 -24.67 -22.54
C ILE A 159 -15.11 -24.57 -23.60
N ILE A 160 -15.37 -25.68 -24.31
CA ILE A 160 -16.34 -25.75 -25.42
C ILE A 160 -17.62 -26.50 -25.00
N PHE A 161 -17.46 -27.62 -24.31
CA PHE A 161 -18.57 -28.42 -23.80
C PHE A 161 -18.54 -28.42 -22.27
N GLN A 162 -19.63 -27.99 -21.65
CA GLN A 162 -19.80 -27.98 -20.21
C GLN A 162 -20.66 -29.18 -19.80
N SER A 163 -20.19 -29.93 -18.81
CA SER A 163 -20.85 -31.14 -18.31
C SER A 163 -21.37 -30.98 -16.88
N GLY A 164 -21.61 -29.74 -16.46
CA GLY A 164 -21.99 -29.36 -15.09
C GLY A 164 -20.87 -28.59 -14.37
N PRO A 165 -21.20 -27.75 -13.36
CA PRO A 165 -20.21 -26.95 -12.66
C PRO A 165 -19.41 -27.72 -11.62
N VAL A 166 -18.22 -27.20 -11.30
CA VAL A 166 -17.55 -27.49 -10.04
C VAL A 166 -17.73 -26.31 -9.11
N ILE A 167 -18.40 -26.52 -7.97
CA ILE A 167 -18.62 -25.50 -6.94
C ILE A 167 -17.53 -25.68 -5.89
N VAL A 168 -16.81 -24.61 -5.58
CA VAL A 168 -15.74 -24.61 -4.57
C VAL A 168 -16.07 -23.58 -3.50
N LYS A 169 -16.06 -24.00 -2.25
CA LYS A 169 -16.08 -23.13 -1.07
C LYS A 169 -14.71 -23.17 -0.41
N CYS A 170 -14.03 -22.04 -0.37
CA CYS A 170 -12.74 -21.89 0.30
C CYS A 170 -12.94 -21.21 1.64
N HIS A 171 -12.53 -21.88 2.72
CA HIS A 171 -12.67 -21.41 4.10
C HIS A 171 -11.33 -20.90 4.61
N MET A 172 -11.36 -19.75 5.28
CA MET A 172 -10.19 -19.14 5.92
C MET A 172 -10.52 -18.63 7.31
N ALA A 173 -9.56 -18.79 8.22
CA ALA A 173 -9.69 -18.30 9.61
C ALA A 173 -9.54 -16.78 9.73
N LYS A 174 -8.79 -16.14 8.81
CA LYS A 174 -8.56 -14.69 8.78
C LYS A 174 -8.27 -14.21 7.36
N GLN A 175 -8.49 -12.92 7.09
CA GLN A 175 -8.14 -12.26 5.81
C GLN A 175 -6.98 -11.26 5.92
N VAL A 176 -6.47 -11.07 7.13
CA VAL A 176 -5.39 -10.14 7.47
C VAL A 176 -4.22 -10.97 8.00
N PHE A 177 -3.04 -10.76 7.42
CA PHE A 177 -1.85 -11.56 7.72
C PHE A 177 -0.62 -10.68 7.93
N LYS A 178 0.32 -11.15 8.75
CA LYS A 178 1.68 -10.60 8.83
C LYS A 178 2.59 -11.28 7.80
N PRO A 179 3.65 -10.62 7.31
CA PRO A 179 4.64 -11.27 6.46
C PRO A 179 5.25 -12.51 7.15
N GLY A 180 5.24 -13.66 6.48
CA GLY A 180 5.70 -14.91 7.08
C GLY A 180 4.60 -15.75 7.74
N ASP A 181 3.39 -15.20 7.94
CA ASP A 181 2.30 -15.92 8.59
C ASP A 181 1.95 -17.24 7.88
N PRO A 182 1.60 -18.29 8.64
CA PRO A 182 1.01 -19.48 8.06
C PRO A 182 -0.41 -19.20 7.55
N VAL A 183 -0.72 -19.77 6.40
CA VAL A 183 -2.03 -19.74 5.74
C VAL A 183 -2.53 -21.17 5.64
N ASN A 184 -3.80 -21.36 5.98
CA ASN A 184 -4.50 -22.64 5.85
C ASN A 184 -5.80 -22.42 5.08
N LEU A 185 -5.91 -23.03 3.90
CA LEU A 185 -7.08 -22.93 3.02
C LEU A 185 -7.80 -24.28 2.94
N ILE A 186 -9.02 -24.34 3.47
CA ILE A 186 -9.86 -25.54 3.41
C ILE A 186 -10.83 -25.40 2.24
N PHE A 187 -10.86 -26.37 1.35
CA PHE A 187 -11.67 -26.39 0.15
C PHE A 187 -12.75 -27.47 0.24
N ASP A 188 -14.01 -27.07 0.33
CA ASP A 188 -15.15 -27.96 0.11
C ASP A 188 -15.56 -27.88 -1.36
N ILE A 189 -15.52 -29.01 -2.06
CA ILE A 189 -15.71 -29.09 -3.50
C ILE A 189 -16.89 -29.99 -3.80
N THR A 190 -17.90 -29.44 -4.47
CA THR A 190 -19.00 -30.20 -5.06
C THR A 190 -18.78 -30.28 -6.56
N ASN A 191 -18.40 -31.46 -7.06
CA ASN A 191 -18.19 -31.71 -8.48
C ASN A 191 -19.48 -32.19 -9.13
N ASN A 192 -20.28 -31.27 -9.71
CA ASN A 192 -21.46 -31.65 -10.48
C ASN A 192 -21.15 -31.96 -11.94
N SER A 193 -19.87 -32.00 -12.32
CA SER A 193 -19.45 -32.25 -13.70
C SER A 193 -19.32 -33.74 -14.01
N GLY A 194 -19.37 -34.08 -15.29
CA GLY A 194 -19.07 -35.43 -15.80
C GLY A 194 -17.58 -35.80 -15.81
N SER A 195 -16.70 -34.91 -15.35
CA SER A 195 -15.24 -35.09 -15.40
C SER A 195 -14.61 -35.09 -14.00
N ARG A 196 -13.46 -35.75 -13.85
CA ARG A 196 -12.71 -35.79 -12.58
C ARG A 196 -11.99 -34.46 -12.32
N VAL A 197 -12.00 -33.97 -11.07
CA VAL A 197 -11.10 -32.88 -10.66
C VAL A 197 -9.78 -33.49 -10.21
N LYS A 198 -8.67 -33.01 -10.80
CA LYS A 198 -7.34 -33.62 -10.68
C LYS A 198 -6.34 -32.79 -9.87
N THR A 199 -6.56 -31.49 -9.75
CA THR A 199 -5.59 -30.63 -9.06
C THR A 199 -6.28 -29.42 -8.47
N LEU A 200 -5.83 -29.00 -7.28
CA LEU A 200 -6.13 -27.71 -6.68
C LEU A 200 -4.91 -26.81 -6.70
N PHE A 201 -5.14 -25.51 -6.91
CA PHE A 201 -4.11 -24.48 -6.89
C PHE A 201 -4.38 -23.47 -5.80
N ALA A 202 -3.31 -23.03 -5.16
CA ALA A 202 -3.32 -21.82 -4.35
C ALA A 202 -2.02 -21.03 -4.56
N GLN A 203 -2.14 -19.72 -4.64
CA GLN A 203 -1.00 -18.84 -4.79
C GLN A 203 -1.28 -17.43 -4.26
N LEU A 204 -0.30 -16.84 -3.59
CA LEU A 204 -0.33 -15.41 -3.28
C LEU A 204 0.06 -14.58 -4.51
N GLY A 205 -0.71 -13.52 -4.77
CA GLY A 205 -0.39 -12.48 -5.73
C GLY A 205 -0.49 -11.08 -5.12
N LYS A 206 0.07 -10.12 -5.85
CA LYS A 206 -0.13 -8.69 -5.63
C LYS A 206 -0.71 -8.05 -6.89
N ARG A 207 -1.58 -7.07 -6.70
CA ARG A 207 -2.16 -6.25 -7.76
C ARG A 207 -1.70 -4.81 -7.55
N THR A 208 -1.10 -4.22 -8.56
CA THR A 208 -0.82 -2.79 -8.65
C THR A 208 -1.60 -2.20 -9.80
N HIS A 209 -2.23 -1.07 -9.56
CA HIS A 209 -3.01 -0.38 -10.56
C HIS A 209 -2.64 1.10 -10.57
N TYR A 210 -2.28 1.62 -11.73
CA TYR A 210 -1.78 2.98 -11.90
C TYR A 210 -2.63 3.74 -12.90
N HIS A 211 -2.83 5.03 -12.65
CA HIS A 211 -3.57 5.91 -13.54
C HIS A 211 -2.67 6.98 -14.16
N SER A 212 -3.03 7.43 -15.36
CA SER A 212 -2.35 8.56 -16.01
C SER A 212 -2.76 9.92 -15.42
N ARG A 213 -3.82 9.97 -14.61
CA ARG A 213 -4.35 11.18 -13.96
C ARG A 213 -5.07 10.81 -12.66
N SER A 214 -5.03 11.68 -11.66
CA SER A 214 -5.72 11.42 -10.39
C SER A 214 -7.23 11.40 -10.60
N GLN A 215 -7.90 10.38 -10.06
CA GLN A 215 -9.35 10.32 -9.92
C GLN A 215 -9.79 10.93 -8.59
N PRO A 216 -11.02 11.46 -8.50
CA PRO A 216 -11.61 11.89 -7.23
C PRO A 216 -11.84 10.72 -6.29
N SER A 217 -12.38 9.61 -6.81
CA SER A 217 -12.59 8.37 -6.06
C SER A 217 -11.38 7.44 -6.19
N ALA A 218 -11.10 6.69 -5.12
CA ALA A 218 -10.09 5.64 -5.15
C ALA A 218 -10.54 4.50 -6.07
N CYS A 219 -9.61 3.93 -6.85
CA CYS A 219 -9.95 2.76 -7.65
C CYS A 219 -9.92 1.51 -6.78
N SER A 220 -11.11 0.93 -6.61
CA SER A 220 -11.34 -0.22 -5.77
C SER A 220 -10.46 -1.41 -6.14
N PHE A 221 -9.89 -2.07 -5.14
CA PHE A 221 -9.17 -3.31 -5.34
C PHE A 221 -10.07 -4.45 -5.87
N THR A 222 -11.35 -4.44 -5.51
CA THR A 222 -12.27 -5.58 -5.71
C THR A 222 -13.03 -5.53 -7.02
N ARG A 223 -13.17 -4.35 -7.63
CA ARG A 223 -13.84 -4.19 -8.92
C ARG A 223 -12.80 -4.00 -10.02
N ASP A 224 -12.86 -4.82 -11.06
CA ASP A 224 -12.15 -4.59 -12.32
C ASP A 224 -12.87 -3.51 -13.18
N SER A 225 -13.45 -2.50 -12.53
CA SER A 225 -14.26 -1.44 -13.14
C SER A 225 -13.60 -0.07 -12.94
N CYS A 226 -12.34 0.05 -13.35
CA CYS A 226 -11.69 1.36 -13.40
C CYS A 226 -12.47 2.29 -14.35
N PRO A 227 -12.82 3.52 -13.95
CA PRO A 227 -13.54 4.45 -14.82
C PRO A 227 -12.66 4.99 -15.97
N LEU A 228 -11.35 4.80 -15.91
CA LEU A 228 -10.44 5.21 -16.96
C LEU A 228 -10.45 4.21 -18.11
N SER A 229 -10.35 4.70 -19.34
CA SER A 229 -10.12 3.82 -20.49
C SER A 229 -8.79 3.07 -20.34
N VAL A 230 -8.66 1.93 -21.02
CA VAL A 230 -7.49 1.03 -20.92
C VAL A 230 -6.18 1.77 -21.19
N ASP A 231 -6.16 2.75 -22.11
CA ASP A 231 -4.97 3.55 -22.43
C ASP A 231 -4.54 4.50 -21.31
N HIS A 232 -5.41 4.79 -20.34
CA HIS A 232 -5.16 5.71 -19.24
C HIS A 232 -4.85 4.98 -17.92
N GLN A 233 -4.71 3.66 -17.96
CA GLN A 233 -4.44 2.84 -16.79
C GLN A 233 -3.45 1.71 -17.09
N ILE A 234 -2.71 1.27 -16.07
CA ILE A 234 -1.91 0.05 -16.12
C ILE A 234 -2.29 -0.81 -14.92
N LEU A 235 -2.88 -1.97 -15.19
CA LEU A 235 -3.15 -2.99 -14.20
C LEU A 235 -2.09 -4.09 -14.31
N LYS A 236 -1.37 -4.36 -13.22
CA LYS A 236 -0.37 -5.43 -13.13
C LYS A 236 -0.72 -6.37 -11.99
N LYS A 237 -0.85 -7.66 -12.30
CA LYS A 237 -0.94 -8.75 -11.33
C LYS A 237 0.39 -9.50 -11.35
N THR A 238 1.02 -9.69 -10.20
CA THR A 238 2.28 -10.42 -10.07
C THR A 238 2.15 -11.44 -8.96
N TYR A 239 2.51 -12.68 -9.26
CA TYR A 239 2.43 -13.77 -8.30
C TYR A 239 3.74 -13.99 -7.56
N TYR A 240 3.63 -14.47 -6.33
CA TYR A 240 4.76 -14.90 -5.52
C TYR A 240 5.04 -16.38 -5.79
N GLY A 241 6.26 -16.68 -6.26
CA GLY A 241 6.72 -18.05 -6.49
C GLY A 241 5.96 -18.77 -7.60
N LYS A 242 5.98 -20.10 -7.56
CA LYS A 242 5.11 -20.97 -8.38
C LYS A 242 3.83 -21.29 -7.60
N PRO A 243 2.70 -21.54 -8.27
CA PRO A 243 1.47 -21.95 -7.59
C PRO A 243 1.70 -23.29 -6.89
N ILE A 244 1.16 -23.40 -5.68
CA ILE A 244 1.10 -24.67 -4.96
C ILE A 244 0.09 -25.54 -5.68
N GLN A 245 0.47 -26.77 -5.99
CA GLN A 245 -0.40 -27.73 -6.67
C GLN A 245 -0.64 -28.91 -5.72
N LEU A 246 -1.89 -29.15 -5.37
CA LEU A 246 -2.31 -30.35 -4.64
C LEU A 246 -3.00 -31.30 -5.62
N PRO A 247 -2.36 -32.44 -5.98
CA PRO A 247 -3.02 -33.49 -6.74
C PRO A 247 -4.20 -34.05 -5.93
N ILE A 248 -5.35 -34.18 -6.57
CA ILE A 248 -6.57 -34.76 -5.99
C ILE A 248 -7.19 -35.71 -7.03
N ASP A 249 -8.11 -36.58 -6.61
CA ASP A 249 -8.91 -37.40 -7.53
C ASP A 249 -10.38 -37.39 -7.14
N LEU A 250 -11.04 -36.26 -7.37
CA LEU A 250 -12.46 -36.12 -7.08
C LEU A 250 -13.29 -36.64 -8.26
N ALA A 251 -14.08 -37.68 -8.03
CA ALA A 251 -14.90 -38.32 -9.05
C ALA A 251 -16.01 -37.38 -9.59
N PRO A 252 -16.54 -37.64 -10.80
CA PRO A 252 -17.77 -37.00 -11.27
C PRO A 252 -18.91 -37.15 -10.26
N HIS A 253 -19.77 -36.14 -10.14
CA HIS A 253 -20.96 -36.16 -9.28
C HIS A 253 -20.69 -36.53 -7.82
N SER A 254 -19.57 -36.06 -7.27
CA SER A 254 -19.15 -36.34 -5.90
C SER A 254 -18.66 -35.09 -5.17
N GLU A 255 -18.51 -35.20 -3.85
CA GLU A 255 -18.02 -34.13 -2.99
C GLU A 255 -16.73 -34.53 -2.27
N GLY A 256 -15.91 -33.55 -1.91
CA GLY A 256 -14.71 -33.79 -1.12
C GLY A 256 -14.14 -32.52 -0.50
N THR A 257 -13.45 -32.72 0.63
CA THR A 257 -12.79 -31.65 1.38
C THR A 257 -11.27 -31.83 1.31
N TYR A 258 -10.56 -30.74 1.00
CA TYR A 258 -9.11 -30.72 0.81
C TYR A 258 -8.49 -29.53 1.52
N ASN A 259 -7.19 -29.61 1.84
CA ASN A 259 -6.49 -28.52 2.53
C ASN A 259 -5.19 -28.16 1.82
N ILE A 260 -4.94 -26.86 1.62
CA ILE A 260 -3.63 -26.34 1.20
C ILE A 260 -3.11 -25.39 2.28
N SER A 261 -1.94 -25.71 2.82
CA SER A 261 -1.25 -24.88 3.82
C SER A 261 0.09 -24.38 3.28
N PHE A 262 0.42 -23.12 3.56
CA PHE A 262 1.69 -22.50 3.17
C PHE A 262 2.01 -21.27 3.99
N ASN A 263 3.28 -20.84 3.98
CA ASN A 263 3.69 -19.60 4.64
C ASN A 263 3.72 -18.45 3.63
N LEU A 264 3.27 -17.27 4.06
CA LEU A 264 3.41 -16.06 3.27
C LEU A 264 4.90 -15.71 3.09
N PRO A 265 5.29 -15.16 1.94
CA PRO A 265 6.65 -14.73 1.73
C PRO A 265 6.99 -13.54 2.63
N VAL A 266 8.08 -13.63 3.39
CA VAL A 266 8.56 -12.57 4.32
C VAL A 266 8.77 -11.21 3.61
N ARG A 267 9.03 -11.23 2.30
CA ARG A 267 9.16 -10.03 1.45
C ARG A 267 7.85 -9.31 1.11
N ALA A 268 6.69 -9.84 1.49
CA ALA A 268 5.39 -9.20 1.26
C ALA A 268 5.06 -8.18 2.37
N THR A 269 5.87 -7.14 2.51
CA THR A 269 5.78 -6.17 3.62
C THR A 269 5.04 -4.88 3.27
N GLN A 270 4.70 -4.65 2.00
CA GLN A 270 4.11 -3.39 1.55
C GLN A 270 2.63 -3.31 1.98
N PRO A 271 2.21 -2.30 2.76
CA PRO A 271 0.80 -2.16 3.12
C PRO A 271 -0.10 -1.94 1.91
N SER A 272 -1.32 -2.48 1.98
CA SER A 272 -2.36 -2.23 0.97
C SER A 272 -2.90 -0.82 1.07
N PHE A 273 -3.15 -0.18 -0.06
CA PHE A 273 -3.75 1.15 -0.11
C PHE A 273 -4.48 1.39 -1.42
N GLU A 274 -5.44 2.31 -1.37
CA GLU A 274 -6.17 2.77 -2.54
C GLU A 274 -6.13 4.30 -2.56
N SER A 275 -5.87 4.87 -3.73
CA SER A 275 -5.90 6.31 -3.94
C SER A 275 -6.43 6.63 -5.34
N GLY A 276 -6.67 7.91 -5.59
CA GLY A 276 -7.10 8.37 -6.92
C GLY A 276 -6.08 8.15 -8.03
N LEU A 277 -4.77 8.05 -7.73
CA LEU A 277 -3.72 7.91 -8.77
C LEU A 277 -3.18 6.49 -8.90
N MET A 278 -3.16 5.72 -7.81
CA MET A 278 -2.74 4.32 -7.83
C MET A 278 -3.31 3.52 -6.65
N SER A 279 -3.37 2.21 -6.79
CA SER A 279 -3.68 1.28 -5.70
C SER A 279 -2.73 0.08 -5.70
N PHE A 280 -2.55 -0.48 -4.50
CA PHE A 280 -1.76 -1.66 -4.24
C PHE A 280 -2.49 -2.56 -3.25
N GLY A 281 -2.43 -3.87 -3.48
CA GLY A 281 -2.86 -4.83 -2.47
C GLY A 281 -2.58 -6.27 -2.86
N TYR A 282 -2.97 -7.19 -1.98
CA TYR A 282 -2.73 -8.62 -2.13
C TYR A 282 -4.01 -9.38 -2.45
N PHE A 283 -3.83 -10.54 -3.08
CA PHE A 283 -4.92 -11.47 -3.35
C PHE A 283 -4.40 -12.91 -3.27
N PHE A 284 -5.26 -13.84 -2.87
CA PHE A 284 -5.03 -15.25 -3.17
C PHE A 284 -5.69 -15.59 -4.50
N GLY A 285 -4.93 -16.25 -5.37
CA GLY A 285 -5.46 -16.97 -6.52
C GLY A 285 -5.66 -18.42 -6.14
N ILE A 286 -6.89 -18.91 -6.22
CA ILE A 286 -7.22 -20.32 -6.07
C ILE A 286 -7.75 -20.86 -7.39
N GLY A 287 -7.57 -22.15 -7.65
CA GLY A 287 -8.02 -22.73 -8.90
C GLY A 287 -8.16 -24.23 -8.85
N ILE A 288 -8.75 -24.78 -9.91
CA ILE A 288 -8.88 -26.21 -10.10
C ILE A 288 -8.42 -26.61 -11.51
N ARG A 289 -8.01 -27.86 -11.65
CA ARG A 289 -7.83 -28.51 -12.95
C ARG A 289 -8.79 -29.68 -13.04
N VAL A 290 -9.71 -29.60 -13.99
CA VAL A 290 -10.56 -30.72 -14.40
C VAL A 290 -9.79 -31.56 -15.42
N ALA A 291 -10.05 -32.87 -15.46
CA ALA A 291 -9.42 -33.76 -16.41
C ALA A 291 -9.64 -33.28 -17.86
N ASN A 292 -8.56 -33.25 -18.64
CA ASN A 292 -8.56 -32.84 -20.05
C ASN A 292 -8.96 -31.38 -20.31
N THR A 293 -8.90 -30.51 -19.29
CA THR A 293 -9.15 -29.07 -19.45
C THR A 293 -7.96 -28.21 -19.04
N LEU A 294 -7.98 -26.94 -19.43
CA LEU A 294 -7.11 -25.94 -18.85
C LEU A 294 -7.49 -25.69 -17.38
N SER A 295 -6.52 -25.18 -16.63
CA SER A 295 -6.74 -24.80 -15.23
C SER A 295 -7.47 -23.47 -15.18
N GLU A 296 -8.53 -23.40 -14.38
CA GLU A 296 -9.25 -22.17 -14.11
C GLU A 296 -8.86 -21.63 -12.75
N THR A 297 -8.74 -20.30 -12.63
CA THR A 297 -8.36 -19.63 -11.38
C THR A 297 -9.27 -18.45 -11.10
N VAL A 298 -9.63 -18.28 -9.85
CA VAL A 298 -10.34 -17.10 -9.32
C VAL A 298 -9.48 -16.44 -8.25
N THR A 299 -9.71 -15.16 -8.02
CA THR A 299 -8.91 -14.38 -7.06
C THR A 299 -9.79 -13.66 -6.06
N PHE A 300 -9.37 -13.62 -4.80
CA PHE A 300 -10.01 -12.80 -3.78
C PHE A 300 -8.96 -12.03 -2.96
N ARG A 301 -9.36 -10.84 -2.48
CA ARG A 301 -8.48 -9.92 -1.77
C ARG A 301 -8.07 -10.49 -0.41
N VAL A 302 -6.83 -10.23 -0.03
CA VAL A 302 -6.33 -10.36 1.35
C VAL A 302 -5.48 -9.14 1.70
N SER A 303 -5.32 -8.87 2.99
CA SER A 303 -4.47 -7.78 3.48
C SER A 303 -3.22 -8.37 4.12
N ILE A 304 -2.06 -7.78 3.82
CA ILE A 304 -0.79 -8.11 4.46
C ILE A 304 -0.15 -6.82 4.96
N GLY A 305 0.35 -6.83 6.19
CA GLY A 305 0.97 -5.67 6.83
C GLY A 305 1.52 -5.99 8.20
N ASP A 306 2.26 -5.03 8.76
CA ASP A 306 2.72 -5.09 10.14
C ASP A 306 1.64 -4.53 11.05
N LEU A 307 1.40 -5.19 12.18
CA LEU A 307 0.36 -4.81 13.12
C LEU A 307 1.03 -4.36 14.39
N ASP A 308 1.07 -3.05 14.61
CA ASP A 308 1.49 -2.48 15.88
C ASP A 308 0.32 -2.60 16.86
N GLU A 309 0.35 -3.67 17.66
CA GLU A 309 -0.74 -4.03 18.59
C GLU A 309 -0.88 -3.00 19.73
N GLU A 310 0.19 -2.29 20.11
CA GLU A 310 0.13 -1.22 21.11
C GLU A 310 -0.56 0.03 20.56
N ARG A 311 -0.13 0.50 19.39
CA ARG A 311 -0.80 1.63 18.71
C ARG A 311 -2.22 1.31 18.31
N LEU A 312 -2.52 0.04 18.02
CA LEU A 312 -3.88 -0.42 17.79
C LEU A 312 -4.76 -0.24 19.03
N ALA A 313 -4.25 -0.66 20.20
CA ALA A 313 -4.97 -0.51 21.46
C ALA A 313 -5.21 0.97 21.80
N GLU A 314 -4.28 1.86 21.47
CA GLU A 314 -4.44 3.31 21.62
C GLU A 314 -5.50 3.87 20.66
N ARG A 315 -5.44 3.55 19.37
CA ARG A 315 -6.45 3.99 18.40
C ARG A 315 -7.85 3.44 18.69
N ASN A 316 -7.97 2.20 19.16
CA ASN A 316 -9.26 1.63 19.55
C ASN A 316 -9.83 2.39 20.76
N LYS A 317 -9.00 2.73 21.75
CA LYS A 317 -9.41 3.59 22.87
C LYS A 317 -9.86 4.98 22.41
N GLU A 318 -9.18 5.58 21.44
CA GLU A 318 -9.58 6.87 20.86
C GLU A 318 -10.90 6.79 20.08
N HIS A 319 -11.11 5.73 19.29
CA HIS A 319 -12.37 5.49 18.57
C HIS A 319 -13.53 5.21 19.53
N GLU A 320 -13.31 4.44 20.59
CA GLU A 320 -14.29 4.23 21.67
C GLU A 320 -14.61 5.53 22.40
N ALA A 321 -13.59 6.39 22.65
CA ALA A 321 -13.77 7.69 23.28
C ALA A 321 -14.52 8.71 22.39
N LEU A 322 -14.50 8.54 21.07
CA LEU A 322 -15.19 9.41 20.10
C LEU A 322 -16.67 9.04 19.88
N GLY A 323 -17.17 7.95 20.50
CA GLY A 323 -18.61 7.64 20.53
C GLY A 323 -19.28 7.52 19.15
N LEU A 324 -18.54 7.15 18.10
CA LEU A 324 -19.10 6.91 16.77
C LEU A 324 -19.85 5.57 16.78
N GLU A 325 -21.08 5.57 17.27
CA GLU A 325 -22.01 4.46 17.06
C GLU A 325 -22.21 4.26 15.56
N PHE A 326 -22.01 3.02 15.11
CA PHE A 326 -22.34 2.63 13.75
C PHE A 326 -23.85 2.81 13.54
N PRO A 327 -24.30 3.39 12.40
CA PRO A 327 -25.72 3.49 12.14
C PRO A 327 -26.33 2.09 12.18
N GLU A 328 -27.30 1.88 13.07
CA GLU A 328 -28.07 0.64 13.13
C GLU A 328 -28.61 0.31 11.74
N ALA A 329 -28.54 -0.97 11.38
CA ALA A 329 -29.06 -1.44 10.11
C ALA A 329 -30.54 -0.99 10.00
N PRO A 330 -30.96 -0.39 8.87
CA PRO A 330 -32.34 0.03 8.72
C PRO A 330 -33.26 -1.19 8.93
N PRO A 331 -34.39 -1.01 9.64
CA PRO A 331 -35.28 -2.12 9.98
C PRO A 331 -35.69 -2.85 8.70
N ALA A 332 -35.72 -4.19 8.78
CA ALA A 332 -36.14 -5.04 7.69
C ALA A 332 -37.52 -4.60 7.21
N TYR A 333 -37.65 -4.34 5.90
CA TYR A 333 -38.93 -4.04 5.29
C TYR A 333 -39.92 -5.17 5.63
N SER A 334 -40.98 -4.81 6.34
CA SER A 334 -42.11 -5.71 6.57
C SER A 334 -42.93 -5.83 5.28
N PRO A 335 -43.49 -7.02 4.99
CA PRO A 335 -43.99 -7.41 3.67
C PRO A 335 -45.15 -6.56 3.14
#